data_AF-A0A6P1CZE0-F1
#
_entry.id   AF-A0A6P1CZE0-F1
#
_cell.length_a   1.000
_cell.length_b   1.000
_cell.length_c   1.000
_cell.angle_alpha   90.00
_cell.angle_beta   90.00
_cell.angle_gamma   90.00
#
_symmetry.space_group_name_H-M   'P 1'
#
loop_
_entity.id
_entity.type
_entity.pdbx_description
1 polymer ?
#
loop_
_entity_poly.entity_id
_entity_poly.type
_entity_poly.pdbx_seq_one_letter_code
_entity_poly.pdbx_strand_id
1 'polypeptide(L)'
;YHPLRNEIVFPAAILQPPFFDVEADDAVNYGRIGAVIGHEIGHGFDDQGSTCDGAGRLRDWWTAEDRTAFEERTKGLISQYDALVPLQLQPDGPHVNGSLT
;
A
#
# COMPACT_ATOMS: atom_id res chain seq x y z
N TYR A 1 -6.98 1.78 -5.49
CA TYR A 1 -8.06 1.00 -4.83
C TYR A 1 -9.22 1.92 -4.49
N HIS A 2 -10.47 1.46 -4.52
CA HIS A 2 -11.64 2.24 -4.12
C HIS A 2 -12.39 1.54 -2.96
N PRO A 3 -12.31 2.04 -1.72
CA PRO A 3 -12.81 1.34 -0.53
C PRO A 3 -14.31 1.08 -0.55
N LEU A 4 -15.13 2.07 -0.92
CA LEU A 4 -16.60 1.91 -0.90
C LEU A 4 -17.16 0.94 -1.95
N ARG A 5 -16.32 0.50 -2.89
CA ARG A 5 -16.67 -0.47 -3.92
C ARG A 5 -15.87 -1.76 -3.80
N ASN A 6 -14.90 -1.79 -2.89
CA ASN A 6 -13.93 -2.86 -2.73
C ASN A 6 -13.34 -3.31 -4.09
N GLU A 7 -12.87 -2.34 -4.90
CA GLU A 7 -12.39 -2.58 -6.26
C GLU A 7 -10.93 -2.12 -6.47
N ILE A 8 -10.19 -2.88 -7.28
CA ILE A 8 -8.88 -2.53 -7.82
C ILE A 8 -9.02 -2.36 -9.33
N VAL A 9 -8.39 -1.34 -9.90
CA VAL A 9 -8.50 -1.01 -11.33
C VAL A 9 -7.10 -0.72 -11.86
N PHE A 10 -6.77 -1.34 -13.00
CA PHE A 10 -5.53 -1.09 -13.71
C PHE A 10 -5.86 -0.49 -15.08
N PRO A 11 -5.67 0.83 -15.28
CA PRO A 11 -5.88 1.46 -16.57
C PRO A 11 -4.97 0.83 -17.63
N ALA A 12 -5.42 0.72 -18.88
CA ALA A 12 -4.63 0.11 -19.96
C ALA A 12 -3.22 0.72 -20.10
N ALA A 13 -3.07 2.01 -19.80
CA ALA A 13 -1.78 2.71 -19.84
C ALA A 13 -0.75 2.24 -18.80
N ILE A 14 -1.12 1.50 -17.75
CA ILE A 14 -0.15 0.88 -16.84
C ILE A 14 0.25 -0.54 -17.28
N LEU A 15 -0.54 -1.16 -18.15
CA LEU A 15 -0.33 -2.54 -18.65
C LEU A 15 0.60 -2.54 -19.87
N GLN A 16 1.74 -1.86 -19.74
CA GLN A 16 2.76 -1.75 -20.77
C GLN A 16 4.15 -1.65 -20.12
N PRO A 17 5.25 -1.80 -20.90
CA PRO A 17 6.59 -1.65 -20.36
C PRO A 17 6.80 -0.25 -19.72
N PRO A 18 7.52 -0.16 -18.58
CA PRO A 18 8.26 -1.25 -17.94
C PRO A 18 7.39 -2.18 -17.10
N PHE A 19 6.14 -1.84 -16.77
CA PHE A 19 5.38 -2.57 -15.75
C PHE A 19 4.92 -3.96 -16.16
N PHE A 20 4.49 -4.12 -17.42
CA PHE A 20 4.05 -5.38 -17.97
C PHE A 20 4.50 -5.55 -19.42
N ASP A 21 5.06 -6.71 -19.73
CA ASP A 21 5.39 -7.12 -21.09
C ASP A 21 5.10 -8.61 -21.24
N VAL A 22 4.29 -8.98 -22.23
CA VAL A 22 3.88 -10.37 -22.47
C VAL A 22 5.05 -11.24 -22.93
N GLU A 23 6.10 -10.65 -23.49
CA GLU A 23 7.29 -11.35 -23.97
C GLU A 23 8.43 -11.36 -22.94
N ALA A 24 8.28 -10.66 -21.80
CA ALA A 24 9.28 -10.67 -20.73
C ALA A 24 9.19 -11.92 -19.84
N ASP A 25 10.28 -12.23 -19.15
CA ASP A 25 10.29 -13.25 -18.10
C ASP A 25 9.26 -12.91 -17.02
N ASP A 26 8.50 -13.90 -16.57
CA ASP A 26 7.45 -13.73 -15.57
C ASP A 26 7.96 -13.04 -14.30
N ALA A 27 9.19 -13.31 -13.86
CA ALA A 27 9.76 -12.66 -12.67
C ALA A 27 9.82 -11.13 -12.82
N VAL A 28 10.03 -10.61 -14.03
CA VAL A 28 9.98 -9.17 -14.30
C VAL A 28 8.56 -8.65 -14.13
N ASN A 29 7.56 -9.36 -14.66
CA ASN A 29 6.16 -8.99 -14.54
C ASN A 29 5.68 -9.05 -13.07
N TYR A 30 6.00 -10.13 -12.35
CA TYR A 30 5.69 -10.27 -10.93
C TYR A 30 6.35 -9.19 -10.07
N GLY A 31 7.62 -8.87 -10.34
CA GLY A 31 8.34 -7.83 -9.62
C GLY A 31 7.83 -6.42 -9.91
N ARG A 32 7.13 -6.21 -11.02
CA ARG A 32 6.61 -4.91 -11.44
C ARG A 32 5.08 -4.86 -11.32
N ILE A 33 4.32 -5.21 -12.36
CA ILE A 33 2.86 -5.15 -12.29
C ILE A 33 2.30 -6.05 -11.18
N GLY A 34 2.94 -7.19 -10.88
CA GLY A 34 2.53 -8.04 -9.75
C GLY A 34 2.64 -7.32 -8.41
N ALA A 35 3.73 -6.59 -8.16
CA ALA A 35 3.88 -5.77 -6.97
C ALA A 35 2.85 -4.62 -6.93
N VAL A 36 2.54 -4.00 -8.06
CA VAL A 36 1.47 -2.97 -8.14
C VAL A 36 0.11 -3.59 -7.84
N ILE A 37 -0.20 -4.77 -8.36
CA ILE A 37 -1.45 -5.49 -8.04
C ILE A 37 -1.53 -5.79 -6.54
N GLY A 38 -0.44 -6.29 -5.96
CA GLY A 38 -0.35 -6.54 -4.52
C GLY A 38 -0.53 -5.27 -3.68
N HIS A 39 0.02 -4.14 -4.14
CA HIS A 39 -0.15 -2.82 -3.51
C HIS A 39 -1.62 -2.38 -3.51
N GLU A 40 -2.31 -2.48 -4.65
CA GLU A 40 -3.74 -2.12 -4.72
C GLU A 40 -4.63 -3.03 -3.87
N ILE A 41 -4.28 -4.32 -3.73
CA ILE A 41 -4.95 -5.22 -2.80
C ILE A 41 -4.64 -4.82 -1.35
N GLY A 42 -3.39 -4.46 -1.06
CA GLY A 42 -2.94 -4.00 0.26
C GLY A 42 -3.71 -2.79 0.77
N HIS A 43 -4.12 -1.88 -0.12
CA HIS A 43 -4.99 -0.76 0.24
C HIS A 43 -6.36 -1.15 0.79
N GLY A 44 -6.83 -2.38 0.54
CA GLY A 44 -8.02 -2.91 1.22
C GLY A 44 -7.82 -3.17 2.71
N PHE A 45 -6.58 -3.21 3.17
CA PHE A 45 -6.19 -3.57 4.53
C PHE A 45 -5.24 -2.56 5.18
N ASP A 46 -5.01 -1.40 4.56
CA ASP A 46 -4.27 -0.32 5.20
C ASP A 46 -5.08 0.33 6.35
N ASP A 47 -4.53 1.36 6.98
CA ASP A 47 -5.15 2.03 8.12
C ASP A 47 -6.56 2.55 7.83
N GLN A 48 -6.84 2.96 6.59
CA GLN A 48 -8.17 3.43 6.16
C GLN A 48 -9.02 2.28 5.60
N GLY A 49 -8.48 1.47 4.70
CA GLY A 49 -9.15 0.35 4.04
C GLY A 49 -9.64 -0.69 5.05
N SER A 50 -8.85 -0.96 6.10
CA SER A 50 -9.22 -1.89 7.17
C SER A 50 -10.49 -1.53 7.95
N THR A 51 -11.02 -0.32 7.78
CA THR A 51 -12.28 0.13 8.40
C THR A 51 -13.52 -0.20 7.58
N CYS A 52 -13.35 -0.69 6.35
CA CYS A 52 -14.43 -1.10 5.45
C CYS A 52 -14.55 -2.63 5.39
N ASP A 53 -15.76 -3.17 5.39
CA ASP A 53 -16.01 -4.58 5.15
C ASP A 53 -15.94 -4.94 3.64
N GLY A 54 -16.04 -6.24 3.32
CA GLY A 54 -15.96 -6.73 1.94
C GLY A 54 -17.06 -6.22 0.99
N ALA A 55 -18.11 -5.58 1.51
CA ALA A 55 -19.16 -4.92 0.73
C ALA A 55 -18.94 -3.39 0.63
N GLY A 56 -17.78 -2.88 1.06
CA GLY A 56 -17.41 -1.47 1.01
C GLY A 56 -18.11 -0.60 2.08
N ARG A 57 -18.60 -1.20 3.17
CA ARG A 57 -19.29 -0.46 4.24
C ARG A 57 -18.37 -0.21 5.42
N LEU A 58 -18.40 0.99 5.97
CA LEU A 58 -17.71 1.30 7.22
C LEU A 58 -18.29 0.45 8.35
N ARG A 59 -17.48 -0.46 8.86
CA ARG A 59 -17.85 -1.40 9.91
C ARG A 59 -16.57 -1.91 10.57
N ASP A 60 -16.56 -1.90 11.89
CA ASP A 60 -15.53 -2.64 12.61
C ASP A 60 -15.82 -4.15 12.49
N TRP A 61 -14.91 -4.85 11.83
CA TRP A 61 -14.94 -6.30 11.63
C TRP A 61 -13.74 -6.99 12.30
N TRP A 62 -12.94 -6.23 13.06
CA TRP A 62 -11.80 -6.73 13.80
C TRP A 62 -12.21 -7.21 15.19
N THR A 63 -11.42 -8.12 15.75
CA THR A 63 -11.39 -8.28 17.21
C THR A 63 -10.53 -7.17 17.82
N ALA A 64 -10.75 -6.84 19.09
CA ALA A 64 -9.95 -5.83 19.78
C ALA A 64 -8.46 -6.19 19.87
N GLU A 65 -8.16 -7.49 19.98
CA GLU A 65 -6.80 -8.02 20.00
C GLU A 65 -6.11 -7.82 18.64
N ASP A 66 -6.78 -8.21 17.55
CA ASP A 66 -6.23 -8.07 16.20
C ASP A 66 -6.05 -6.60 15.81
N ARG A 67 -6.96 -5.71 16.23
CA ARG A 67 -6.83 -4.28 15.99
C ARG A 67 -5.61 -3.69 16.69
N THR A 68 -5.38 -4.07 17.94
CA THR A 68 -4.19 -3.64 18.70
C THR A 68 -2.91 -4.14 18.03
N ALA A 69 -2.89 -5.41 17.61
CA ALA A 69 -1.77 -6.02 16.91
C ALA A 69 -1.46 -5.34 15.56
N PHE A 70 -2.51 -4.94 14.82
CA PHE A 70 -2.36 -4.18 13.58
C PHE A 70 -1.72 -2.82 13.83
N GLU A 71 -2.25 -2.04 14.78
CA GLU A 71 -1.72 -0.71 15.11
C GLU A 71 -0.26 -0.75 15.60
N GLU A 72 0.14 -1.78 16.35
CA GLU A 72 1.53 -1.97 16.77
C GLU A 72 2.47 -2.15 15.57
N ARG A 73 2.08 -2.97 14.59
CA ARG A 73 2.87 -3.18 13.36
C ARG A 73 2.93 -1.93 12.51
N THR A 74 1.81 -1.21 12.38
CA THR A 74 1.75 0.08 11.66
C THR A 74 2.68 1.12 12.30
N LYS A 75 2.74 1.21 13.64
CA LYS A 75 3.68 2.10 14.34
C LYS A 75 5.14 1.79 14.04
N GLY A 76 5.48 0.51 13.85
CA GLY A 76 6.81 0.10 13.41
C GLY A 76 7.18 0.67 12.03
N LEU A 77 6.25 0.59 11.07
CA LEU A 77 6.41 1.17 9.73
C LEU A 77 6.51 2.70 9.76
N ILE A 78 5.62 3.37 10.52
CA ILE A 78 5.69 4.83 10.73
C ILE A 78 7.08 5.24 11.20
N SER A 79 7.57 4.58 12.25
CA SER A 79 8.88 4.87 12.85
C SER A 79 10.04 4.61 11.87
N GLN A 80 9.92 3.60 11.02
CA GLN A 80 10.91 3.30 9.99
C GLN A 80 11.02 4.45 8.97
N TYR A 81 9.88 4.97 8.50
CA TYR A 81 9.86 6.04 7.51
C TYR A 81 10.20 7.40 8.10
N ASP A 82 9.78 7.70 9.33
CA ASP A 82 10.13 8.94 10.05
C ASP A 82 11.64 9.14 10.22
N ALA A 83 12.44 8.07 10.17
CA ALA A 83 13.90 8.16 10.24
C ALA A 83 14.56 8.59 8.93
N LEU A 84 13.83 8.61 7.81
CA LEU A 84 14.40 8.82 6.47
C LEU A 84 14.36 10.29 6.06
N VAL A 85 15.47 10.78 5.50
CA VAL A 85 15.54 12.05 4.77
C VAL A 85 15.82 11.74 3.31
N PRO A 86 15.01 12.25 2.35
CA PRO A 86 15.27 12.07 0.93
C PRO A 86 16.69 12.50 0.56
N LEU A 87 17.42 11.68 -0.19
CA LEU A 87 18.85 11.88 -0.46
C LEU A 87 19.16 13.27 -1.06
N GLN A 88 18.27 13.77 -1.91
CA GLN A 88 18.38 15.09 -2.54
C GLN A 88 18.26 16.27 -1.56
N LEU A 89 17.76 16.01 -0.36
CA LEU A 89 17.53 16.99 0.70
C LEU A 89 18.48 16.79 1.89
N GLN A 90 19.33 15.76 1.87
CA GLN A 90 20.26 15.50 2.97
C GLN A 90 21.37 16.57 3.08
N PRO A 91 21.92 16.79 4.29
CA PRO A 91 21.54 16.16 5.56
C PRO A 91 20.44 16.91 6.31
N ASP A 92 20.16 18.17 5.95
CA ASP A 92 19.35 19.10 6.74
C ASP A 92 17.88 19.19 6.28
N GLY A 93 17.47 18.30 5.38
CA GLY A 93 16.14 18.25 4.81
C GLY A 93 15.07 17.75 5.78
N PRO A 94 13.79 18.03 5.49
CA PRO A 94 12.70 17.45 6.26
C PRO A 94 12.73 15.93 6.16
N HIS A 95 12.44 15.29 7.28
CA HIS A 95 12.19 13.85 7.33
C HIS A 95 10.89 13.51 6.60
N VAL A 96 10.81 12.30 6.07
CA VAL A 96 9.55 11.73 5.59
C VAL A 96 8.58 11.65 6.77
N ASN A 97 7.31 11.97 6.54
CA ASN A 97 6.27 11.79 7.55
C ASN A 97 5.66 10.40 7.39
N GLY A 98 6.15 9.43 8.17
CA GLY A 98 5.71 8.04 8.12
C GLY A 98 4.25 7.82 8.49
N SER A 99 3.57 8.80 9.12
CA SER A 99 2.12 8.73 9.38
C SER A 99 1.27 9.20 8.19
N LEU A 100 1.88 9.84 7.19
CA LEU A 100 1.20 10.36 6.00
C LEU A 100 1.37 9.47 4.76
N THR A 101 2.40 8.63 4.74
CA THR A 101 2.77 7.74 3.63
C THR A 101 2.68 6.30 4.05
#